data_AF-A0A7D9LDZ9-F1
#
_entry.id   AF-A0A7D9LDZ9-F1
#
_cell.length_a   1.000
_cell.length_b   1.000
_cell.length_c   1.000
_cell.angle_alpha   90.00
_cell.angle_beta   90.00
_cell.angle_gamma   90.00
#
_symmetry.space_group_name_H-M   'P 1'
#
loop_
_entity.id
_entity.type
_entity.pdbx_description
1 polymer ?
#
loop_
_entity_poly.entity_id
_entity_poly.type
_entity_poly.pdbx_seq_one_letter_code
_entity_poly.pdbx_strand_id
1 'polypeptide(L)'
;MGKVDIKSAYRIILVNPSDRYLLGSYWKGQYYVDLTLPFGLRSAPGIFNSVADLFEWMLIHNWSVDDLLHYLDDYFTVGAAGTNICAKRLMAIHQAAQLVGILYRLRNAKVPQPA
;
A
#
# COMPACT_ATOMS: atom_id res chain seq x y z
N MET A 1 18.03 -5.29 3.40
CA MET A 1 16.72 -5.28 2.72
C MET A 1 15.67 -4.75 3.68
N GLY A 2 14.69 -3.99 3.19
CA GLY A 2 13.55 -3.51 3.95
C GLY A 2 12.25 -3.83 3.22
N LYS A 3 11.20 -4.15 3.97
CA LYS A 3 9.85 -4.41 3.46
C LYS A 3 8.84 -3.56 4.21
N VAL A 4 7.85 -3.00 3.51
CA VAL A 4 6.66 -2.32 4.07
C VAL A 4 5.40 -2.92 3.46
N ASP A 5 4.34 -2.92 4.27
CA ASP A 5 3.00 -3.43 3.94
C ASP A 5 2.00 -2.26 4.03
N ILE A 6 1.20 -2.01 2.98
CA ILE A 6 0.08 -1.06 3.05
C ILE A 6 -1.01 -1.65 3.95
N LYS A 7 -1.47 -0.88 4.94
CA LYS A 7 -2.49 -1.36 5.87
C LYS A 7 -3.85 -1.29 5.19
N SER A 8 -4.64 -2.35 5.34
CA SER A 8 -6.02 -2.39 4.81
C SER A 8 -6.04 -2.16 3.29
N ALA A 9 -5.22 -2.92 2.56
CA ALA A 9 -5.22 -2.94 1.09
C ALA A 9 -6.65 -3.03 0.52
N TYR A 10 -6.86 -2.46 -0.67
CA TYR A 10 -8.16 -2.20 -1.31
C TYR A 10 -9.04 -1.16 -0.60
N ARG A 11 -9.14 -1.19 0.73
CA ARG A 11 -10.04 -0.33 1.50
C ARG A 11 -9.68 1.16 1.48
N ILE A 12 -8.50 1.51 0.99
CA ILE A 12 -8.08 2.89 0.73
C ILE A 12 -8.77 3.52 -0.49
N ILE A 13 -9.33 2.69 -1.38
CA ILE A 13 -9.96 3.14 -2.62
C ILE A 13 -11.46 3.24 -2.41
N LEU A 14 -12.02 4.45 -2.57
CA LEU A 14 -13.46 4.69 -2.52
C LEU A 14 -14.15 4.13 -3.77
N VAL A 15 -15.33 3.56 -3.59
CA VAL A 15 -16.20 3.16 -4.70
C VAL A 15 -17.04 4.35 -5.14
N ASN A 16 -17.07 4.60 -6.45
CA ASN A 16 -17.90 5.63 -7.05
C ASN A 16 -19.37 5.43 -6.62
N PRO A 17 -20.08 6.47 -6.15
CA PRO A 17 -21.50 6.37 -5.81
C PRO A 17 -22.36 5.66 -6.86
N SER A 18 -22.05 5.82 -8.15
CA SER A 18 -22.77 5.15 -9.24
C SER A 18 -22.65 3.64 -9.21
N ASP A 19 -21.56 3.08 -8.66
CA ASP A 19 -21.25 1.64 -8.76
C ASP A 19 -21.57 0.89 -7.47
N ARG A 20 -21.89 1.61 -6.38
CA ARG A 20 -22.13 1.03 -5.05
C ARG A 20 -23.26 -0.01 -5.03
N TYR A 21 -24.26 0.15 -5.89
CA TYR A 21 -25.38 -0.80 -5.97
C TYR A 21 -24.94 -2.20 -6.44
N LEU A 22 -23.78 -2.31 -7.11
CA LEU A 22 -23.19 -3.59 -7.54
C LEU A 22 -22.52 -4.34 -6.38
N LEU A 23 -22.26 -3.67 -5.25
CA LEU A 23 -21.50 -4.17 -4.10
C LEU A 23 -22.38 -4.36 -2.86
N GLY A 24 -23.66 -4.66 -3.08
CA GLY A 24 -24.62 -4.95 -2.02
C GLY A 24 -24.51 -6.39 -1.53
N SER A 25 -24.73 -6.58 -0.23
CA SER A 25 -24.93 -7.89 0.40
C SER A 25 -26.12 -7.83 1.36
N TYR A 26 -26.80 -8.97 1.52
CA TYR A 26 -27.92 -9.11 2.43
C TYR A 26 -27.56 -10.08 3.55
N TRP A 27 -27.70 -9.64 4.79
CA TRP A 27 -27.36 -10.43 5.97
C TRP A 27 -28.29 -10.10 7.14
N LYS A 28 -28.85 -11.15 7.78
CA LYS A 28 -29.73 -11.03 8.97
C LYS A 28 -30.82 -9.97 8.86
N GLY A 29 -31.53 -9.92 7.74
CA GLY A 29 -32.63 -8.97 7.57
C GLY A 29 -32.22 -7.58 7.08
N GLN A 30 -30.92 -7.32 6.88
CA GLN A 30 -30.38 -6.00 6.59
C GLN A 30 -29.54 -6.00 5.31
N TYR A 31 -29.53 -4.86 4.62
CA TYR A 31 -28.68 -4.62 3.46
C TYR A 31 -27.41 -3.87 3.86
N TYR A 32 -26.27 -4.31 3.33
CA TYR A 32 -24.97 -3.71 3.52
C TYR A 32 -24.36 -3.41 2.17
N VAL A 33 -23.65 -2.29 2.05
CA VAL A 33 -23.01 -1.87 0.81
C VAL A 33 -21.57 -1.51 1.11
N ASP A 34 -20.63 -2.10 0.38
CA ASP A 34 -19.22 -1.72 0.47
C ASP A 34 -19.01 -0.34 -0.19
N LEU A 35 -18.55 0.64 0.61
CA LEU A 35 -18.25 2.00 0.14
C LEU A 35 -16.81 2.16 -0.36
N THR A 36 -15.99 1.14 -0.13
CA THR A 36 -14.59 1.05 -0.53
C THR A 36 -14.38 -0.25 -1.27
N LEU A 37 -13.34 -0.32 -2.11
CA LEU A 37 -13.08 -1.46 -2.98
C LEU A 37 -13.01 -2.75 -2.13
N PRO A 38 -13.96 -3.69 -2.28
CA PRO A 38 -14.01 -4.87 -1.43
C PRO A 38 -13.04 -5.93 -1.92
N PHE A 39 -12.59 -6.73 -0.96
CA PHE A 39 -11.81 -7.93 -1.25
C PHE A 39 -12.68 -8.99 -1.92
N GLY A 40 -12.10 -9.74 -2.86
CA GLY A 40 -12.79 -10.82 -3.57
C GLY A 40 -13.37 -10.45 -4.94
N LEU A 41 -13.34 -9.17 -5.33
CA LEU A 41 -13.68 -8.79 -6.71
C LEU A 41 -12.56 -9.20 -7.67
N ARG A 42 -12.93 -9.72 -8.84
CA ARG A 42 -11.98 -10.04 -9.92
C ARG A 42 -11.17 -8.84 -10.37
N SER A 43 -11.76 -7.64 -10.37
CA SER A 43 -11.12 -6.40 -10.80
C SER A 43 -10.34 -5.68 -9.68
N ALA A 44 -10.53 -6.05 -8.41
CA ALA A 44 -9.93 -5.32 -7.29
C ALA A 44 -8.39 -5.29 -7.33
N PRO A 45 -7.67 -6.39 -7.61
CA PRO A 45 -6.21 -6.35 -7.76
C PRO A 45 -5.73 -5.36 -8.81
N GLY A 46 -6.38 -5.33 -9.99
CA GLY A 46 -6.00 -4.41 -11.06
C GLY A 46 -6.25 -2.94 -10.71
N ILE A 47 -7.41 -2.64 -10.12
CA ILE A 47 -7.75 -1.27 -9.68
C ILE A 47 -6.76 -0.80 -8.61
N PHE A 48 -6.45 -1.67 -7.65
CA PHE A 48 -5.50 -1.35 -6.59
C PHE A 48 -4.08 -1.17 -7.12
N ASN A 49 -3.63 -2.04 -8.05
CA ASN A 49 -2.30 -1.94 -8.60
C ASN A 49 -2.09 -0.61 -9.32
N SER A 50 -3.08 -0.07 -10.04
CA SER A 50 -2.95 1.26 -10.66
C SER A 50 -2.64 2.38 -9.65
N VAL A 51 -3.17 2.29 -8.43
CA VAL A 51 -2.86 3.24 -7.35
C VAL A 51 -1.47 2.95 -6.75
N ALA A 52 -1.10 1.67 -6.63
CA ALA A 52 0.21 1.26 -6.15
C ALA A 52 1.34 1.68 -7.12
N ASP A 53 1.14 1.50 -8.42
CA ASP A 53 2.03 1.94 -9.50
C ASP A 53 2.27 3.46 -9.42
N LEU A 54 1.20 4.25 -9.20
CA LEU A 54 1.30 5.69 -9.01
C LEU A 54 2.10 6.03 -7.73
N PHE A 55 1.89 5.28 -6.64
CA PHE A 55 2.61 5.51 -5.40
C PHE A 55 4.11 5.18 -5.54
N GLU A 56 4.46 4.07 -6.19
CA GLU A 56 5.84 3.74 -6.55
C GLU A 56 6.47 4.84 -7.41
N TRP A 57 5.76 5.29 -8.45
CA TRP A 57 6.25 6.38 -9.31
C TRP A 57 6.57 7.64 -8.50
N MET A 58 5.67 8.03 -7.58
CA MET A 58 5.91 9.16 -6.69
C MET A 58 7.14 8.96 -5.80
N LEU A 59 7.29 7.78 -5.19
CA LEU A 59 8.43 7.46 -4.32
C LEU A 59 9.78 7.56 -5.05
N ILE A 60 9.85 7.08 -6.29
CA ILE A 60 11.06 7.16 -7.11
C ILE A 60 11.36 8.63 -7.46
N HIS A 61 10.38 9.37 -7.97
CA HIS A 61 10.63 10.69 -8.58
C HIS A 61 10.69 11.84 -7.58
N ASN A 62 9.97 11.74 -6.46
CA ASN A 62 9.85 12.84 -5.50
C ASN A 62 10.59 12.57 -4.18
N TRP A 63 10.90 11.30 -3.86
CA TRP A 63 11.58 10.89 -2.62
C TRP A 63 12.89 10.11 -2.83
N SER A 64 13.35 9.94 -4.08
CA SER A 64 14.62 9.28 -4.43
C SER A 64 14.74 7.85 -3.88
N VAL A 65 13.67 7.07 -3.96
CA VAL A 65 13.65 5.65 -3.58
C VAL A 65 13.92 4.78 -4.81
N ASP A 66 15.14 4.84 -5.34
CA ASP A 66 15.46 4.29 -6.67
C ASP A 66 15.52 2.75 -6.76
N ASP A 67 15.85 2.06 -5.64
CA ASP A 67 15.81 0.58 -5.56
C ASP A 67 14.54 0.15 -4.83
N LEU A 68 13.39 0.35 -5.50
CA LEU A 68 12.06 -0.01 -5.02
C LEU A 68 11.45 -1.04 -5.97
N LEU A 69 10.80 -2.04 -5.39
CA LEU A 69 9.95 -2.99 -6.08
C LEU A 69 8.65 -3.08 -5.28
N HIS A 70 7.51 -2.96 -5.95
CA HIS A 70 6.23 -3.25 -5.32
C HIS A 70 5.53 -4.46 -5.95
N TYR A 71 4.75 -5.16 -5.14
CA TYR A 71 3.80 -6.18 -5.59
C TYR A 71 2.54 -6.06 -4.76
N LEU A 72 1.46 -5.57 -5.39
CA LEU A 72 0.23 -5.19 -4.69
C LEU A 72 0.54 -4.26 -3.49
N ASP A 73 0.26 -4.71 -2.27
CA ASP A 73 0.43 -3.95 -1.02
C ASP A 73 1.83 -4.05 -0.42
N ASP A 74 2.68 -4.92 -0.96
CA ASP A 74 4.05 -5.13 -0.52
C ASP A 74 5.03 -4.22 -1.26
N TYR A 75 5.81 -3.44 -0.51
CA TYR A 75 6.90 -2.61 -1.03
C TYR A 75 8.22 -3.10 -0.49
N PHE A 76 9.20 -3.26 -1.37
CA PHE A 76 10.49 -3.85 -1.07
C PHE A 76 11.63 -2.93 -1.53
N THR A 77 12.61 -2.70 -0.66
CA THR A 77 13.80 -1.92 -1.00
C THR A 77 15.09 -2.61 -0.54
N VAL A 78 16.14 -2.41 -1.32
CA VAL A 78 17.49 -2.93 -1.04
C VAL A 78 18.46 -1.79 -0.80
N GLY A 79 19.61 -2.13 -0.23
CA GLY A 79 20.69 -1.19 0.04
C GLY A 79 21.95 -1.97 0.39
N ALA A 80 23.11 -1.34 0.19
CA ALA A 80 24.41 -1.98 0.44
C ALA A 80 24.55 -2.47 1.89
N ALA A 81 25.20 -3.62 2.06
CA ALA A 81 25.46 -4.21 3.37
C ALA A 81 26.26 -3.23 4.25
N GLY A 82 25.96 -3.19 5.55
CA GLY A 82 26.61 -2.27 6.51
C GLY A 82 26.18 -0.80 6.40
N THR A 83 25.29 -0.44 5.47
CA THR A 83 24.78 0.94 5.32
C THR A 83 23.37 1.10 5.88
N ASN A 84 22.99 2.35 6.17
CA ASN A 84 21.64 2.69 6.64
C ASN A 84 20.65 3.05 5.51
N ILE A 85 20.97 2.71 4.25
CA ILE A 85 20.17 3.09 3.08
C ILE A 85 18.74 2.54 3.18
N CYS A 86 18.60 1.26 3.53
CA CYS A 86 17.28 0.64 3.70
C CYS A 86 16.42 1.41 4.71
N ALA A 87 16.96 1.76 5.89
CA ALA A 87 16.14 2.46 6.90
C ALA A 87 15.76 3.88 6.46
N LYS A 88 16.67 4.61 5.78
CA LYS A 88 16.35 5.93 5.21
C LYS A 88 15.21 5.86 4.20
N ARG A 89 15.26 4.89 3.29
CA ARG A 89 14.21 4.67 2.29
C ARG A 89 12.89 4.26 2.93
N LEU A 90 12.93 3.37 3.93
CA LEU A 90 11.73 3.00 4.70
C LEU A 90 11.09 4.22 5.40
N MET A 91 11.91 5.15 5.93
CA MET A 91 11.42 6.41 6.48
C MET A 91 10.83 7.34 5.42
N ALA A 92 11.43 7.43 4.23
CA ALA A 92 10.88 8.22 3.13
C ALA A 92 9.53 7.67 2.66
N ILE A 93 9.39 6.34 2.52
CA ILE A 93 8.12 5.68 2.19
C ILE A 93 7.05 5.99 3.23
N HIS A 94 7.41 5.93 4.51
CA HIS A 94 6.54 6.27 5.63
C HIS A 94 6.02 7.72 5.54
N GLN A 95 6.92 8.68 5.30
CA GLN A 95 6.57 10.10 5.18
C GLN A 95 5.69 10.38 3.96
N ALA A 96 6.04 9.80 2.81
CA ALA A 96 5.25 9.94 1.58
C ALA A 96 3.83 9.40 1.78
N ALA A 97 3.69 8.21 2.37
CA ALA A 97 2.39 7.60 2.61
C ALA A 97 1.53 8.42 3.59
N GLN A 98 2.11 9.02 4.63
CA GLN A 98 1.40 9.96 5.51
C GLN A 98 0.89 11.17 4.75
N LEU A 99 1.70 11.74 3.87
CA LEU A 99 1.34 12.93 3.09
C LEU A 99 0.16 12.67 2.15
N VAL A 100 0.13 11.51 1.49
CA VAL A 100 -0.93 11.14 0.54
C VAL A 100 -2.15 10.47 1.21
N GLY A 101 -2.15 10.36 2.54
CA GLY A 101 -3.26 9.78 3.30
C GLY A 101 -3.37 8.25 3.20
N ILE A 102 -2.32 7.56 2.75
CA ILE A 102 -2.27 6.09 2.72
C ILE A 102 -1.83 5.59 4.10
N LEU A 103 -2.71 4.88 4.79
CA LEU A 103 -2.36 4.18 6.03
C LEU A 103 -1.47 2.97 5.71
N TYR A 104 -0.26 2.92 6.26
CA TYR A 104 0.65 1.78 6.15
C TYR A 104 0.90 1.14 7.51
N ARG A 105 1.41 -0.09 7.51
CA ARG A 105 1.90 -0.75 8.71
C ARG A 105 3.36 -1.13 8.48
N LEU A 106 4.26 -0.57 9.30
CA LEU A 106 5.63 -1.08 9.40
C LEU A 106 5.57 -2.44 10.12
N ARG A 107 5.42 -3.54 9.38
CA ARG A 107 5.69 -4.88 9.91
C ARG A 107 7.07 -5.32 9.44
N ASN A 108 7.88 -5.79 10.38
CA ASN A 108 9.18 -6.42 10.12
C ASN A 108 10.21 -5.51 9.44
N ALA A 109 10.47 -4.33 9.99
CA ALA A 109 11.81 -3.77 9.86
C ALA A 109 12.75 -4.72 10.60
N LYS A 110 13.27 -5.75 9.92
CA LYS A 110 14.50 -6.43 10.33
C LYS A 110 15.62 -5.42 10.15
N VAL A 111 15.68 -4.42 11.03
CA VAL A 111 16.89 -3.63 11.22
C VAL A 111 17.92 -4.65 11.70
N PRO A 112 19.03 -4.86 10.98
CA PRO A 112 20.07 -5.74 11.48
C PRO A 112 20.50 -5.19 12.84
N GLN A 113 20.34 -6.00 13.89
CA GLN A 113 20.92 -5.65 15.18
C GLN A 113 22.44 -5.61 15.00
N PRO A 114 23.13 -4.55 15.45
CA PRO A 114 24.58 -4.59 15.50
C PRO A 114 25.00 -5.75 16.40
N ALA A 115 26.01 -6.49 15.94
CA ALA A 115 26.61 -7.60 16.67
C ALA A 115 27.16 -7.14 18.04
#